data_AF-A0A942ZX62-F1
#
_entry.id   AF-A0A942ZX62-F1
#
_cell.length_a   1.000
_cell.length_b   1.000
_cell.length_c   1.000
_cell.angle_alpha   90.00
_cell.angle_beta   90.00
_cell.angle_gamma   90.00
#
_symmetry.space_group_name_H-M   'P 1'
#
loop_
_entity.id
_entity.type
_entity.pdbx_description
1 polymer ?
#
loop_
_entity_poly.entity_id
_entity_poly.type
_entity_poly.pdbx_seq_one_letter_code
_entity_poly.pdbx_strand_id
1 'polypeptide(L)'
;GDKEYKKDETKYPDVNAIIQSSNLYVYCMSNPNKYIDVYGTDAHEAFVYIPRKMWNLAADGLRAINGWNLAADLIDLSVEGSDNNIFYARDGSYASELVKNDEYIRKFINDQLYTRGTSKNLTYVNFYVSFEIPLNDGELGAFLHNVGLTISAYKNDQNRWVTQVTLTDTYDYTELKNPFAQDSLKKAFLWAANDVAYLDEYLGVVNPVGVNIKFTSIF
;
A
#
# COMPACT_ATOMS: atom_id res chain seq x y z
N GLY A 1 35.55 14.30 21.86
CA GLY A 1 36.25 13.57 22.94
C GLY A 1 35.92 12.14 22.72
N ASP A 2 36.66 11.53 21.81
CA ASP A 2 36.08 10.50 20.96
C ASP A 2 36.17 9.15 21.67
N LYS A 3 35.03 8.47 21.77
CA LYS A 3 34.97 7.09 22.26
C LYS A 3 35.85 6.23 21.36
N GLU A 4 36.81 5.53 21.95
CA GLU A 4 37.49 4.43 21.26
C GLU A 4 36.55 3.23 21.19
N TYR A 5 36.21 2.82 19.97
CA TYR A 5 35.33 1.69 19.67
C TYR A 5 36.16 0.42 19.45
N LYS A 6 35.61 -0.74 19.81
CA LYS A 6 36.27 -2.04 19.61
C LYS A 6 36.18 -2.49 18.15
N LYS A 7 37.10 -3.37 17.74
CA LYS A 7 37.36 -3.79 16.35
C LYS A 7 36.13 -4.39 15.62
N ASP A 8 35.10 -4.77 16.35
CA ASP A 8 33.92 -5.47 15.82
C ASP A 8 32.59 -4.76 16.17
N GLU A 9 32.64 -3.50 16.64
CA GLU A 9 31.43 -2.69 16.83
C GLU A 9 30.97 -2.09 15.48
N THR A 10 29.72 -2.39 15.10
CA THR A 10 29.05 -1.72 14.00
C THR A 10 28.90 -0.24 14.32
N LYS A 11 29.58 0.62 13.56
CA LYS A 11 29.50 2.08 13.71
C LYS A 11 28.15 2.56 13.21
N TYR A 12 27.32 3.06 14.11
CA TYR A 12 26.14 3.84 13.75
C TYR A 12 26.56 5.31 13.65
N PRO A 13 26.36 5.98 12.49
CA PRO A 13 26.61 7.41 12.39
C PRO A 13 25.73 8.15 13.41
N ASP A 14 26.31 9.08 14.16
CA ASP A 14 25.54 9.96 15.03
C ASP A 14 24.72 10.90 14.15
N VAL A 15 23.40 10.65 14.12
CA VAL A 15 22.44 11.40 13.31
C VAL A 15 22.48 12.88 13.69
N ASN A 16 22.75 13.22 14.95
CA ASN A 16 22.93 14.61 15.37
C ASN A 16 24.21 15.24 14.83
N ALA A 17 25.28 14.47 14.62
CA ALA A 17 26.51 14.96 13.98
C ALA A 17 26.31 15.17 12.47
N ILE A 18 25.49 14.35 11.81
CA ILE A 18 25.07 14.54 10.41
C ILE A 18 24.19 15.79 10.29
N ILE A 19 23.21 15.95 11.19
CA ILE A 19 22.31 17.12 11.26
C ILE A 19 23.10 18.41 11.57
N GLN A 20 24.07 18.38 12.49
CA GLN A 20 24.93 19.54 12.79
C GLN A 20 25.94 19.85 11.68
N SER A 21 26.37 18.85 10.90
CA SER A 21 27.20 19.06 9.71
C SER A 21 26.43 19.58 8.50
N SER A 22 25.08 19.53 8.54
CA SER A 22 24.18 20.08 7.55
C SER A 22 24.05 21.59 7.76
N ASN A 23 25.09 22.29 7.35
CA ASN A 23 25.19 23.74 7.41
C ASN A 23 23.99 24.36 6.63
N LEU A 24 23.08 25.01 7.37
CA LEU A 24 21.84 25.65 6.90
C LEU A 24 22.00 26.71 5.80
N TYR A 25 23.24 26.97 5.37
CA TYR A 25 23.61 27.97 4.37
C TYR A 25 24.34 27.39 3.15
N VAL A 26 24.38 26.05 2.99
CA VAL A 26 25.02 25.43 1.83
C VAL A 26 24.12 25.58 0.60
N TYR A 27 24.48 26.53 -0.25
CA TYR A 27 23.83 26.75 -1.54
C TYR A 27 24.24 25.65 -2.55
N CYS A 28 23.25 24.98 -3.15
CA CYS A 28 23.42 23.98 -4.22
C CYS A 28 24.42 22.84 -3.90
N MET A 29 24.47 22.33 -2.66
CA MET A 29 25.44 21.31 -2.23
C MET A 29 26.91 21.70 -2.55
N SER A 30 27.21 22.99 -2.54
CA SER A 30 28.50 23.56 -2.95
C SER A 30 28.88 23.31 -4.42
N ASN A 31 27.93 22.93 -5.28
CA ASN A 31 28.14 22.75 -6.73
C ASN A 31 27.06 23.48 -7.57
N PRO A 32 27.11 24.82 -7.63
CA PRO A 32 26.14 25.64 -8.35
C PRO A 32 26.27 25.57 -9.88
N ASN A 33 27.32 24.92 -10.41
CA ASN A 33 27.49 24.71 -11.85
C ASN A 33 26.60 23.56 -12.37
N LYS A 34 26.15 22.67 -11.47
CA LYS A 34 25.34 21.49 -11.80
C LYS A 34 23.90 21.59 -11.28
N TYR A 35 23.70 22.32 -10.18
CA TYR A 35 22.42 22.42 -9.50
C TYR A 35 22.00 23.89 -9.35
N ILE A 36 20.71 24.16 -9.56
CA ILE A 36 20.08 25.45 -9.30
C ILE A 36 18.98 25.21 -8.26
N ASP A 37 18.99 26.00 -7.18
CA ASP A 37 17.86 26.12 -6.26
C ASP A 37 16.83 27.07 -6.89
N VAL A 38 15.78 26.50 -7.49
CA VAL A 38 14.80 27.24 -8.30
C VAL A 38 13.67 27.84 -7.43
N TYR A 39 13.45 27.33 -6.22
CA TYR A 39 12.21 27.57 -5.47
C TYR A 39 12.42 28.06 -4.03
N GLY A 40 13.64 28.04 -3.49
CA GLY A 40 13.89 28.49 -2.10
C GLY A 40 13.10 27.67 -1.07
N THR A 41 12.89 26.39 -1.35
CA THR A 41 12.01 25.50 -0.60
C THR A 41 12.61 25.03 0.72
N ASP A 42 11.76 24.98 1.75
CA ASP A 42 12.04 24.48 3.10
C ASP A 42 12.87 23.19 3.07
N ALA A 43 13.90 23.09 3.91
CA ALA A 43 14.83 21.97 3.91
C ALA A 43 14.12 20.60 3.99
N HIS A 44 12.97 20.55 4.68
CA HIS A 44 12.11 19.38 4.78
C HIS A 44 11.63 18.85 3.42
N GLU A 45 11.15 19.71 2.51
CA GLU A 45 10.69 19.30 1.17
C GLU A 45 11.82 18.72 0.31
N ALA A 46 13.04 19.26 0.46
CA ALA A 46 14.23 18.71 -0.20
C ALA A 46 14.63 17.33 0.37
N PHE A 47 14.42 17.09 1.67
CA PHE A 47 14.72 15.81 2.32
C PHE A 47 13.70 14.71 2.02
N VAL A 48 12.41 15.03 1.90
CA VAL A 48 11.36 14.04 1.55
C VAL A 48 11.33 13.70 0.06
N TYR A 49 11.87 14.57 -0.80
CA TYR A 49 11.88 14.37 -2.27
C TYR A 49 12.59 13.08 -2.71
N ILE A 50 13.74 12.74 -2.10
CA ILE A 50 14.51 11.53 -2.47
C ILE A 50 13.73 10.25 -2.11
N PRO A 51 13.24 10.08 -0.87
CA PRO A 51 12.33 8.99 -0.50
C PRO A 51 11.10 8.86 -1.42
N ARG A 52 10.39 9.96 -1.69
CA ARG A 52 9.21 9.96 -2.58
C ARG A 52 9.57 9.47 -3.99
N LYS A 53 10.70 9.91 -4.54
CA LYS A 53 11.21 9.45 -5.84
C LYS A 53 11.48 7.95 -5.88
N MET A 54 11.96 7.37 -4.78
CA MET A 54 12.25 5.94 -4.70
C MET A 54 10.96 5.12 -4.63
N TRP A 55 9.95 5.57 -3.88
CA TRP A 55 8.63 4.93 -3.89
C TRP A 55 7.92 5.04 -5.23
N ASN A 56 7.98 6.19 -5.90
CA ASN A 56 7.42 6.35 -7.26
C ASN A 56 8.11 5.41 -8.26
N LEU A 57 9.43 5.21 -8.15
CA LEU A 57 10.15 4.24 -8.97
C LEU A 57 9.70 2.80 -8.69
N ALA A 58 9.40 2.48 -7.42
CA ALA A 58 8.84 1.18 -7.06
C ALA A 58 7.44 0.99 -7.67
N ALA A 59 6.58 2.00 -7.61
CA ALA A 59 5.26 1.99 -8.24
C ALA A 59 5.35 1.81 -9.77
N ASP A 60 6.24 2.55 -10.44
CA ASP A 60 6.51 2.39 -11.88
C ASP A 60 7.00 0.97 -12.22
N GLY A 61 7.87 0.41 -11.37
CA GLY A 61 8.33 -0.97 -11.48
C GLY A 61 7.19 -1.99 -11.37
N LEU A 62 6.21 -1.73 -10.51
CA LEU A 62 5.01 -2.57 -10.37
C LEU A 62 4.08 -2.44 -11.58
N ARG A 63 3.84 -1.22 -12.08
CA ARG A 63 3.03 -1.00 -13.29
C ARG A 63 3.59 -1.67 -14.53
N ALA A 64 4.91 -1.80 -14.61
CA ALA A 64 5.56 -2.53 -15.70
C ALA A 64 5.25 -4.05 -15.67
N ILE A 65 4.71 -4.57 -14.57
CA ILE A 65 4.25 -5.95 -14.44
C ILE A 65 2.74 -6.00 -14.66
N ASN A 66 2.32 -6.84 -15.60
CA ASN A 66 0.90 -7.11 -15.77
C ASN A 66 0.34 -7.75 -14.48
N GLY A 67 -0.69 -7.14 -13.89
CA GLY A 67 -1.35 -7.65 -12.68
C GLY A 67 -0.96 -7.00 -11.34
N TRP A 68 -0.28 -5.83 -11.35
CA TRP A 68 0.17 -5.13 -10.12
C TRP A 68 -0.24 -3.65 -10.08
N ASN A 69 -1.29 -3.28 -10.81
CA ASN A 69 -1.70 -1.87 -10.91
C ASN A 69 -2.30 -1.34 -9.60
N LEU A 70 -3.02 -2.18 -8.84
CA LEU A 70 -3.57 -1.75 -7.55
C LEU A 70 -2.43 -1.47 -6.56
N ALA A 71 -1.44 -2.35 -6.49
CA ALA A 71 -0.27 -2.15 -5.65
C ALA A 71 0.46 -0.84 -5.96
N ALA A 72 0.66 -0.53 -7.25
CA ALA A 72 1.28 0.72 -7.68
C ALA A 72 0.45 1.96 -7.29
N ASP A 73 -0.87 1.91 -7.49
CA ASP A 73 -1.76 3.03 -7.18
C ASP A 73 -1.84 3.30 -5.66
N LEU A 74 -1.76 2.25 -4.84
CA LEU A 74 -1.70 2.39 -3.38
C LEU A 74 -0.38 3.03 -2.92
N ILE A 75 0.75 2.68 -3.54
CA ILE A 75 2.04 3.30 -3.24
C ILE A 75 2.02 4.78 -3.64
N ASP A 76 1.59 5.12 -4.84
CA ASP A 76 1.54 6.52 -5.28
C ASP A 76 0.65 7.37 -4.36
N LEU A 77 -0.53 6.86 -4.00
CA LEU A 77 -1.41 7.56 -3.05
C LEU A 77 -0.79 7.70 -1.66
N SER A 78 0.00 6.71 -1.23
CA SER A 78 0.70 6.75 0.06
C SER A 78 1.78 7.82 0.07
N VAL A 79 2.45 8.04 -1.07
CA VAL A 79 3.55 8.99 -1.25
C VAL A 79 3.07 10.42 -1.49
N GLU A 80 2.00 10.58 -2.27
CA GLU A 80 1.52 11.89 -2.72
C GLU A 80 0.63 12.59 -1.70
N GLY A 81 -0.17 11.84 -0.95
CA GLY A 81 -1.27 12.44 -0.22
C GLY A 81 -0.97 12.75 1.25
N SER A 82 -1.83 13.56 1.84
CA SER A 82 -1.80 13.95 3.26
C SER A 82 -2.42 12.89 4.18
N ASP A 83 -2.46 13.17 5.48
CA ASP A 83 -3.19 12.36 6.46
C ASP A 83 -4.62 12.02 5.96
N ASN A 84 -5.01 10.75 6.02
CA ASN A 84 -6.32 10.20 5.62
C ASN A 84 -6.59 10.05 4.10
N ASN A 85 -5.58 9.68 3.30
CA ASN A 85 -5.83 9.30 1.91
C ASN A 85 -6.74 8.08 1.81
N ILE A 86 -7.63 8.10 0.82
CA ILE A 86 -8.52 6.96 0.56
C ILE A 86 -8.50 6.63 -0.93
N PHE A 87 -8.10 5.39 -1.24
CA PHE A 87 -8.28 4.78 -2.56
C PHE A 87 -9.74 4.34 -2.72
N TYR A 88 -10.38 4.83 -3.79
CA TYR A 88 -11.76 4.49 -4.12
C TYR A 88 -11.84 3.78 -5.48
N ALA A 89 -12.43 2.59 -5.48
CA ALA A 89 -12.75 1.85 -6.69
C ALA A 89 -14.23 1.46 -6.72
N ARG A 90 -14.80 1.44 -7.92
CA ARG A 90 -16.21 1.09 -8.19
C ARG A 90 -16.30 0.09 -9.33
N ASP A 91 -17.44 -0.58 -9.44
CA ASP A 91 -17.77 -1.53 -10.52
C ASP A 91 -17.23 -1.08 -11.89
N GLY A 92 -16.52 -1.98 -12.56
CA GLY A 92 -15.87 -1.74 -13.85
C GLY A 92 -14.45 -1.18 -13.78
N SER A 93 -13.97 -0.75 -12.62
CA SER A 93 -12.54 -0.43 -12.41
C SER A 93 -11.69 -1.70 -12.31
N TYR A 94 -10.40 -1.58 -12.63
CA TYR A 94 -9.43 -2.66 -12.51
C TYR A 94 -9.48 -3.33 -11.12
N ALA A 95 -9.36 -2.54 -10.05
CA ALA A 95 -9.37 -3.05 -8.68
C ALA A 95 -10.71 -3.71 -8.29
N SER A 96 -11.84 -3.16 -8.76
CA SER A 96 -13.15 -3.79 -8.51
C SER A 96 -13.30 -5.14 -9.22
N GLU A 97 -12.83 -5.25 -10.47
CA GLU A 97 -12.91 -6.49 -11.24
C GLU A 97 -11.91 -7.53 -10.73
N LEU A 98 -10.73 -7.11 -10.26
CA LEU A 98 -9.77 -7.97 -9.59
C LEU A 98 -10.41 -8.64 -8.36
N VAL A 99 -10.94 -7.86 -7.42
CA VAL A 99 -11.59 -8.38 -6.20
C VAL A 99 -12.84 -9.21 -6.53
N LYS A 100 -13.65 -8.75 -7.49
CA LYS A 100 -14.92 -9.39 -7.87
C LYS A 100 -14.72 -10.75 -8.51
N ASN A 101 -13.62 -10.94 -9.24
CA ASN A 101 -13.32 -12.17 -9.97
C ASN A 101 -12.34 -13.08 -9.23
N ASP A 102 -11.78 -12.63 -8.10
CA ASP A 102 -10.90 -13.44 -7.28
C ASP A 102 -11.60 -14.71 -6.74
N GLU A 103 -10.99 -15.87 -6.95
CA GLU A 103 -11.60 -17.17 -6.62
C GLU A 103 -11.77 -17.36 -5.11
N TYR A 104 -10.78 -16.93 -4.33
CA TYR A 104 -10.77 -17.09 -2.87
C TYR A 104 -11.86 -16.22 -2.22
N ILE A 105 -11.89 -14.93 -2.56
CA ILE A 105 -12.88 -13.96 -2.09
C ILE A 105 -14.28 -14.39 -2.52
N ARG A 106 -14.46 -14.80 -3.78
CA ARG A 106 -15.77 -15.26 -4.28
C ARG A 106 -16.28 -16.46 -3.50
N LYS A 107 -15.41 -17.46 -3.27
CA LYS A 107 -15.75 -18.63 -2.46
C LYS A 107 -16.13 -18.22 -1.04
N PHE A 108 -15.33 -17.35 -0.41
CA PHE A 108 -15.59 -16.86 0.93
C PHE A 108 -16.95 -16.16 1.04
N ILE A 109 -17.28 -15.25 0.11
CA ILE A 109 -18.58 -14.57 0.06
C ILE A 109 -19.71 -15.59 -0.10
N ASN A 110 -19.58 -16.54 -1.01
CA ASN A 110 -20.60 -17.56 -1.25
C ASN A 110 -20.87 -18.42 0.00
N ASP A 111 -19.82 -18.81 0.72
CA ASP A 111 -19.93 -19.58 1.97
C ASP A 111 -20.63 -18.76 3.08
N GLN A 112 -20.37 -17.44 3.15
CA GLN A 112 -21.07 -16.55 4.07
C GLN A 112 -22.54 -16.37 3.71
N LEU A 113 -22.88 -16.18 2.43
CA LEU A 113 -24.26 -16.08 1.95
C LEU A 113 -25.04 -17.38 2.22
N TYR A 114 -24.42 -18.54 2.06
CA TYR A 114 -25.04 -19.81 2.40
C TYR A 114 -25.34 -19.93 3.89
N THR A 115 -24.32 -19.70 4.74
CA THR A 115 -24.42 -19.83 6.20
C THR A 115 -25.38 -18.82 6.83
N ARG A 116 -25.39 -17.59 6.31
CA ARG A 116 -26.16 -16.49 6.90
C ARG A 116 -27.52 -16.27 6.24
N GLY A 117 -27.69 -16.68 4.99
CA GLY A 117 -28.90 -16.49 4.20
C GLY A 117 -29.58 -17.80 3.81
N THR A 118 -28.97 -18.55 2.88
CA THR A 118 -29.60 -19.72 2.24
C THR A 118 -30.03 -20.79 3.23
N SER A 119 -29.14 -21.20 4.15
CA SER A 119 -29.42 -22.23 5.17
C SER A 119 -30.52 -21.84 6.16
N LYS A 120 -30.83 -20.55 6.25
CA LYS A 120 -31.87 -19.98 7.11
C LYS A 120 -33.15 -19.62 6.34
N ASN A 121 -33.22 -19.95 5.05
CA ASN A 121 -34.32 -19.61 4.16
C ASN A 121 -34.65 -18.10 4.10
N LEU A 122 -33.63 -17.25 4.20
CA LEU A 122 -33.80 -15.80 4.08
C LEU A 122 -33.76 -15.36 2.61
N THR A 123 -34.43 -14.24 2.31
CA THR A 123 -34.44 -13.59 1.00
C THR A 123 -33.61 -12.31 0.95
N TYR A 124 -33.18 -11.82 2.12
CA TYR A 124 -32.33 -10.66 2.29
C TYR A 124 -31.35 -10.89 3.43
N VAL A 125 -30.10 -10.45 3.25
CA VAL A 125 -29.06 -10.46 4.29
C VAL A 125 -28.21 -9.20 4.19
N ASN A 126 -27.80 -8.69 5.34
CA ASN A 126 -26.84 -7.60 5.46
C ASN A 126 -25.91 -7.88 6.64
N PHE A 127 -24.61 -7.94 6.41
CA PHE A 127 -23.64 -8.24 7.45
C PHE A 127 -22.23 -7.76 7.09
N TYR A 128 -21.40 -7.67 8.12
CA TYR A 128 -19.97 -7.42 8.05
C TYR A 128 -19.18 -8.68 8.42
N VAL A 129 -18.09 -8.94 7.71
CA VAL A 129 -17.12 -9.99 8.03
C VAL A 129 -15.71 -9.48 7.76
N SER A 130 -14.76 -9.86 8.62
CA SER A 130 -13.33 -9.65 8.39
C SER A 130 -12.66 -10.96 8.01
N PHE A 131 -11.65 -10.90 7.15
CA PHE A 131 -10.83 -12.03 6.76
C PHE A 131 -9.46 -11.57 6.24
N GLU A 132 -8.51 -12.48 6.22
CA GLU A 132 -7.18 -12.27 5.66
C GLU A 132 -7.12 -12.91 4.27
N ILE A 133 -6.62 -12.16 3.28
CA ILE A 133 -6.37 -12.70 1.94
C ILE A 133 -5.05 -13.48 1.98
N PRO A 134 -5.00 -14.72 1.46
CA PRO A 134 -3.76 -15.48 1.41
C PRO A 134 -2.66 -14.75 0.63
N LEU A 135 -1.42 -14.76 1.15
CA LEU A 135 -0.28 -14.08 0.51
C LEU A 135 0.02 -14.52 -0.93
N ASN A 136 -0.38 -15.75 -1.29
CA ASN A 136 -0.19 -16.29 -2.63
C ASN A 136 -1.25 -15.81 -3.64
N ASP A 137 -2.18 -14.95 -3.22
CA ASP A 137 -3.30 -14.43 -4.02
C ASP A 137 -2.92 -13.17 -4.84
N GLY A 138 -1.70 -13.16 -5.38
CA GLY A 138 -1.19 -12.06 -6.20
C GLY A 138 -1.13 -10.73 -5.45
N GLU A 139 -1.51 -9.64 -6.13
CA GLU A 139 -1.41 -8.28 -5.57
C GLU A 139 -2.39 -8.02 -4.41
N LEU A 140 -3.53 -8.74 -4.35
CA LEU A 140 -4.51 -8.58 -3.27
C LEU A 140 -3.93 -9.06 -1.94
N GLY A 141 -3.45 -10.31 -1.89
CA GLY A 141 -2.84 -10.86 -0.67
C GLY A 141 -1.55 -10.16 -0.26
N ALA A 142 -0.89 -9.51 -1.20
CA ALA A 142 0.37 -8.80 -1.01
C ALA A 142 0.23 -7.41 -0.35
N PHE A 143 -0.90 -6.75 -0.60
CA PHE A 143 -1.11 -5.34 -0.24
C PHE A 143 -2.36 -5.11 0.62
N LEU A 144 -3.22 -6.13 0.77
CA LEU A 144 -4.42 -6.08 1.58
C LEU A 144 -4.39 -7.23 2.59
N HIS A 145 -4.28 -6.93 3.88
CA HIS A 145 -4.05 -7.92 4.93
C HIS A 145 -5.19 -8.00 5.95
N ASN A 146 -5.88 -6.89 6.22
CA ASN A 146 -6.92 -6.81 7.26
C ASN A 146 -8.27 -6.43 6.66
N VAL A 147 -8.70 -7.25 5.70
CA VAL A 147 -9.85 -6.92 4.85
C VAL A 147 -11.17 -7.08 5.58
N GLY A 148 -11.99 -6.03 5.54
CA GLY A 148 -13.39 -6.03 5.91
C GLY A 148 -14.30 -6.08 4.69
N LEU A 149 -15.33 -6.94 4.71
CA LEU A 149 -16.40 -6.97 3.71
C LEU A 149 -17.71 -6.57 4.36
N THR A 150 -18.34 -5.52 3.83
CA THR A 150 -19.76 -5.24 4.06
C THR A 150 -20.55 -5.81 2.90
N ILE A 151 -21.46 -6.74 3.19
CA ILE A 151 -22.21 -7.49 2.19
C ILE A 151 -23.70 -7.22 2.40
N SER A 152 -24.37 -6.72 1.35
CA SER A 152 -25.83 -6.61 1.30
C SER A 152 -26.34 -7.38 0.09
N ALA A 153 -27.17 -8.38 0.31
CA ALA A 153 -27.63 -9.28 -0.74
C ALA A 153 -29.13 -9.57 -0.65
N TYR A 154 -29.75 -9.74 -1.81
CA TYR A 154 -31.14 -10.22 -1.93
C TYR A 154 -31.25 -11.31 -2.99
N LYS A 155 -32.26 -12.17 -2.87
CA LYS A 155 -32.54 -13.20 -3.86
C LYS A 155 -33.35 -12.63 -5.04
N ASN A 156 -32.92 -12.92 -6.26
CA ASN A 156 -33.71 -12.65 -7.46
C ASN A 156 -34.74 -13.76 -7.71
N ASP A 157 -35.55 -13.61 -8.76
CA ASP A 157 -36.59 -14.59 -9.16
C ASP A 157 -36.02 -15.97 -9.53
N GLN A 158 -34.72 -16.06 -9.80
CA GLN A 158 -33.99 -17.31 -10.06
C GLN A 158 -33.38 -17.92 -8.80
N ASN A 159 -33.72 -17.39 -7.61
CA ASN A 159 -33.20 -17.82 -6.31
C ASN A 159 -31.67 -17.66 -6.17
N ARG A 160 -31.06 -16.75 -6.95
CA ARG A 160 -29.64 -16.39 -6.89
C ARG A 160 -29.42 -15.11 -6.09
N TRP A 161 -28.29 -14.98 -5.42
CA TRP A 161 -27.99 -13.83 -4.59
C TRP A 161 -27.40 -12.69 -5.43
N VAL A 162 -28.20 -11.64 -5.65
CA VAL A 162 -27.69 -10.35 -6.14
C VAL A 162 -27.05 -9.63 -4.97
N THR A 163 -25.74 -9.44 -5.04
CA THR A 163 -24.91 -9.09 -3.89
C THR A 163 -24.11 -7.84 -4.17
N GLN A 164 -24.29 -6.80 -3.35
CA GLN A 164 -23.43 -5.64 -3.29
C GLN A 164 -22.39 -5.83 -2.19
N VAL A 165 -21.13 -5.64 -2.55
CA VAL A 165 -19.98 -5.81 -1.65
C VAL A 165 -19.22 -4.50 -1.58
N THR A 166 -18.88 -4.10 -0.35
CA THR A 166 -17.87 -3.06 -0.10
C THR A 166 -16.71 -3.71 0.64
N LEU A 167 -15.56 -3.78 -0.01
CA LEU A 167 -14.30 -4.17 0.57
C LEU A 167 -13.62 -2.94 1.16
N THR A 168 -13.18 -3.05 2.42
CA THR A 168 -12.40 -2.03 3.13
C THR A 168 -11.13 -2.61 3.68
N ASP A 169 -10.04 -1.85 3.62
CA ASP A 169 -8.78 -2.17 4.30
C ASP A 169 -8.05 -0.85 4.63
N THR A 170 -6.96 -0.92 5.37
CA THR A 170 -5.97 0.15 5.47
C THR A 170 -4.64 -0.41 4.98
N TYR A 171 -4.20 0.05 3.81
CA TYR A 171 -2.85 -0.21 3.37
C TYR A 171 -1.91 0.63 4.25
N ASP A 172 -1.15 -0.06 5.09
CA ASP A 172 0.00 0.51 5.76
C ASP A 172 1.29 -0.18 5.29
N TYR A 173 2.37 0.60 5.24
CA TYR A 173 3.68 0.14 4.79
C TYR A 173 4.38 -0.73 5.86
N THR A 174 3.81 -0.84 7.06
CA THR A 174 4.40 -1.60 8.18
C THR A 174 4.03 -3.08 8.11
N GLU A 175 2.94 -3.42 7.42
CA GLU A 175 2.47 -4.78 7.22
C GLU A 175 2.96 -5.43 5.91
N LEU A 176 3.86 -4.80 5.15
CA LEU A 176 4.38 -5.33 3.88
C LEU A 176 4.94 -6.75 4.03
N LYS A 177 4.12 -7.75 3.67
CA LYS A 177 4.53 -9.16 3.60
C LYS A 177 5.09 -9.41 2.21
N ASN A 178 6.39 -9.73 2.11
CA ASN A 178 7.11 -9.88 0.84
C ASN A 178 6.33 -10.77 -0.17
N PRO A 179 5.77 -10.19 -1.24
CA PRO A 179 4.87 -10.90 -2.13
C PRO A 179 5.54 -11.39 -3.41
N PHE A 180 6.82 -11.07 -3.61
CA PHE A 180 7.52 -11.33 -4.87
C PHE A 180 8.29 -12.64 -4.85
N ALA A 181 7.93 -13.55 -5.76
CA ALA A 181 8.72 -14.73 -6.09
C ALA A 181 9.83 -14.44 -7.13
N GLN A 182 9.75 -13.32 -7.85
CA GLN A 182 10.74 -12.94 -8.88
C GLN A 182 11.89 -12.09 -8.31
N ASP A 183 13.12 -12.54 -8.54
CA ASP A 183 14.34 -11.99 -7.93
C ASP A 183 14.65 -10.53 -8.27
N SER A 184 14.36 -10.06 -9.49
CA SER A 184 14.69 -8.68 -9.91
C SER A 184 13.76 -7.64 -9.28
N LEU A 185 12.47 -7.94 -9.23
CA LEU A 185 11.43 -7.07 -8.65
C LEU A 185 11.50 -7.06 -7.14
N LYS A 186 11.73 -8.24 -6.54
CA LYS A 186 12.06 -8.36 -5.13
C LYS A 186 13.27 -7.51 -4.78
N LYS A 187 14.33 -7.53 -5.59
CA LYS A 187 15.51 -6.68 -5.35
C LYS A 187 15.19 -5.21 -5.49
N ALA A 188 14.46 -4.78 -6.52
CA ALA A 188 14.11 -3.37 -6.71
C ALA A 188 13.20 -2.83 -5.60
N PHE A 189 12.16 -3.58 -5.23
CA PHE A 189 11.22 -3.22 -4.18
C PHE A 189 11.86 -3.26 -2.78
N LEU A 190 12.60 -4.34 -2.44
CA LEU A 190 13.31 -4.41 -1.16
C LEU A 190 14.44 -3.39 -1.06
N TRP A 191 15.10 -3.05 -2.18
CA TRP A 191 16.10 -1.99 -2.22
C TRP A 191 15.44 -0.63 -1.94
N ALA A 192 14.34 -0.31 -2.62
CA ALA A 192 13.59 0.91 -2.36
C ALA A 192 13.09 0.96 -0.91
N ALA A 193 12.43 -0.10 -0.44
CA ALA A 193 11.91 -0.19 0.91
C ALA A 193 13.01 -0.11 1.99
N ASN A 194 14.18 -0.71 1.79
CA ASN A 194 15.27 -0.67 2.77
C ASN A 194 15.95 0.71 2.85
N ASP A 195 16.22 1.34 1.70
CA ASP A 195 16.84 2.67 1.67
C ASP A 195 15.88 3.75 2.18
N VAL A 196 14.56 3.55 1.98
CA VAL A 196 13.52 4.48 2.40
C VAL A 196 13.06 4.25 3.85
N ALA A 197 12.98 3.01 4.34
CA ALA A 197 12.60 2.71 5.73
C ALA A 197 13.52 3.39 6.76
N TYR A 198 14.81 3.57 6.43
CA TYR A 198 15.75 4.33 7.26
C TYR A 198 15.41 5.82 7.38
N LEU A 199 14.77 6.41 6.37
CA LEU A 199 14.40 7.82 6.31
C LEU A 199 12.94 8.06 6.75
N ASP A 200 12.05 7.11 6.50
CA ASP A 200 10.63 7.18 6.81
C ASP A 200 10.33 7.15 8.31
N GLU A 201 11.14 6.43 9.11
CA GLU A 201 11.03 6.40 10.58
C GLU A 201 11.19 7.79 11.20
N TYR A 202 11.83 8.74 10.49
CA TYR A 202 12.12 10.08 10.99
C TYR A 202 11.30 11.20 10.32
N LEU A 203 10.75 10.96 9.12
CA LEU A 203 10.22 12.05 8.26
C LEU A 203 8.75 11.91 7.86
N GLY A 204 8.08 10.78 8.11
CA GLY A 204 6.65 10.62 7.79
C GLY A 204 6.35 10.77 6.30
N VAL A 205 7.20 10.20 5.44
CA VAL A 205 7.15 10.38 3.98
C VAL A 205 5.94 9.69 3.35
N VAL A 206 5.54 8.55 3.91
CA VAL A 206 4.44 7.71 3.44
C VAL A 206 3.32 7.69 4.46
N ASN A 207 2.10 7.81 3.97
CA ASN A 207 0.89 7.84 4.79
C ASN A 207 0.06 6.58 4.56
N PRO A 208 -0.57 6.01 5.62
CA PRO A 208 -1.54 4.94 5.44
C PRO A 208 -2.65 5.34 4.49
N VAL A 209 -3.05 4.41 3.62
CA VAL A 209 -4.10 4.63 2.62
C VAL A 209 -5.30 3.76 2.97
N GLY A 210 -6.43 4.40 3.27
CA GLY A 210 -7.70 3.70 3.38
C GLY A 210 -8.09 3.13 2.02
N VAL A 211 -8.56 1.88 1.97
CA VAL A 211 -8.99 1.21 0.75
C VAL A 211 -10.50 1.05 0.80
N ASN A 212 -11.20 1.45 -0.28
CA ASN A 212 -12.63 1.26 -0.42
C ASN A 212 -12.99 0.81 -1.85
N ILE A 213 -13.27 -0.49 -2.01
CA ILE A 213 -13.59 -1.09 -3.30
C ILE A 213 -15.03 -1.57 -3.27
N LYS A 214 -15.87 -1.06 -4.17
CA LYS A 214 -17.29 -1.43 -4.25
C LYS A 214 -17.61 -2.14 -5.55
N PHE A 215 -18.30 -3.26 -5.46
CA PHE A 215 -18.76 -3.99 -6.63
C PHE A 215 -20.08 -4.72 -6.40
N THR A 216 -20.73 -5.10 -7.50
CA THR A 216 -21.94 -5.90 -7.53
C THR A 216 -21.69 -7.20 -8.30
N SER A 217 -22.12 -8.32 -7.75
CA SER A 217 -22.01 -9.62 -8.40
C SER A 217 -23.20 -10.52 -8.09
N ILE A 218 -23.37 -11.57 -8.89
CA ILE A 218 -24.36 -12.61 -8.65
C ILE A 218 -23.63 -13.86 -8.17
N PHE A 219 -24.07 -14.35 -7.01
CA PHE A 219 -23.65 -15.63 -6.43
C PHE A 219 -24.79 -16.63 -6.66
#